data_AF-A0A195B471-F1
#
_entry.id   AF-A0A195B471-F1
#
_cell.length_a   1.000
_cell.length_b   1.000
_cell.length_c   1.000
_cell.angle_alpha   90.00
_cell.angle_beta   90.00
_cell.angle_gamma   90.00
#
_symmetry.space_group_name_H-M   'P 1'
#
loop_
_entity.id
_entity.type
_entity.pdbx_description
1 polymer ?
#
loop_
_entity_poly.entity_id
_entity_poly.type
_entity_poly.pdbx_seq_one_letter_code
_entity_poly.pdbx_strand_id
1 'polypeptide(L)'
;MQRARNRYLADNLCRYFKHQSQSSHEQLGKAFVPKPDVDVGVVSFTPLVKPRTQYDFKFFERITRHIFNFRQKYSIRCIETLFPKEYRKDLGLMTYKLADLEPTLRPTQLTIEDINKLATAYKYLLEKHPELKLYNYRTSRHLLPLSNTKDIIVQDCAEILEENVGMSI
;
A
#
# COMPACT_ATOMS: atom_id res chain seq x y z
N MET A 1 -12.59 -5.40 2.53
CA MET A 1 -11.19 -5.13 2.14
C MET A 1 -10.38 -4.56 3.28
N GLN A 2 -10.91 -3.56 4.01
CA GLN A 2 -10.34 -3.06 5.28
C GLN A 2 -9.89 -4.19 6.22
N ARG A 3 -10.73 -5.22 6.44
CA ARG A 3 -10.40 -6.37 7.30
C ARG A 3 -9.16 -7.15 6.85
N ALA A 4 -9.03 -7.43 5.55
CA ALA A 4 -7.85 -8.10 5.01
C ALA A 4 -6.62 -7.21 5.19
N ARG A 5 -6.63 -5.98 4.66
CA ARG A 5 -5.51 -5.03 4.83
C ARG A 5 -5.08 -4.88 6.30
N ASN A 6 -6.03 -4.67 7.21
CA ASN A 6 -5.76 -4.52 8.63
C ASN A 6 -5.18 -5.80 9.25
N ARG A 7 -5.62 -6.98 8.81
CA ARG A 7 -5.02 -8.25 9.20
C ARG A 7 -3.56 -8.33 8.77
N TYR A 8 -3.23 -8.01 7.51
CA TYR A 8 -1.83 -8.07 7.04
C TYR A 8 -0.94 -7.05 7.75
N LEU A 9 -1.44 -5.84 8.01
CA LEU A 9 -0.71 -4.84 8.80
C LEU A 9 -0.49 -5.30 10.25
N ALA A 10 -1.49 -5.93 10.86
CA ALA A 10 -1.38 -6.47 12.21
C ALA A 10 -0.42 -7.67 12.26
N ASP A 11 -0.56 -8.64 11.35
CA ASP A 11 0.27 -9.84 11.26
C ASP A 11 1.75 -9.50 10.96
N ASN A 12 2.02 -8.33 10.38
CA ASN A 12 3.37 -7.83 10.14
C ASN A 12 4.09 -7.41 11.44
N LEU A 13 3.36 -6.92 12.44
CA LEU A 13 3.92 -6.34 13.67
C LEU A 13 3.63 -7.19 14.91
N CYS A 14 2.55 -7.95 14.91
CA CYS A 14 2.02 -8.64 16.09
C CYS A 14 1.57 -10.06 15.73
N ARG A 15 1.60 -10.96 16.71
CA ARG A 15 0.77 -12.17 16.69
C ARG A 15 -0.66 -11.79 17.05
N TYR A 16 -1.59 -12.16 16.19
CA TYR A 16 -3.03 -11.96 16.39
C TYR A 16 -3.64 -13.22 17.01
N PHE A 17 -4.23 -13.07 18.21
CA PHE A 17 -5.03 -14.11 18.84
C PHE A 17 -6.48 -13.66 18.92
N LYS A 18 -7.35 -14.34 18.16
CA LYS A 18 -8.80 -14.22 18.32
C LYS A 18 -9.20 -15.11 19.48
N HIS A 19 -9.64 -14.51 20.57
CA HIS A 19 -10.25 -15.29 21.64
C HIS A 19 -11.64 -15.72 21.18
N GLN A 20 -11.87 -17.05 21.11
CA GLN A 20 -13.23 -17.56 21.03
C GLN A 20 -13.78 -17.51 22.45
N SER A 21 -14.90 -16.80 22.67
CA SER A 21 -15.56 -16.88 23.96
C SER A 21 -16.05 -18.31 24.15
N GLN A 22 -15.63 -18.95 25.24
CA GLN A 22 -16.20 -20.23 25.66
C GLN A 22 -17.63 -20.07 26.21
N SER A 23 -18.09 -18.84 26.43
CA SER A 23 -19.49 -18.52 26.68
C SER A 23 -20.23 -18.33 25.35
N SER A 24 -21.39 -18.98 25.25
CA SER A 24 -22.32 -18.87 24.14
C SER A 24 -22.49 -17.41 23.70
N HIS A 25 -22.43 -17.20 22.38
CA HIS A 25 -22.46 -15.91 21.67
C HIS A 25 -23.47 -14.86 22.19
N GLU A 26 -24.49 -15.30 22.92
CA GLU A 26 -25.60 -14.49 23.41
C GLU A 26 -25.29 -13.63 24.65
N GLN A 27 -24.18 -13.89 25.36
CA GLN A 27 -23.86 -13.19 26.61
C GLN A 27 -23.01 -11.91 26.46
N LEU A 28 -22.14 -11.79 25.44
CA LEU A 28 -21.28 -10.60 25.32
C LEU A 28 -22.05 -9.33 24.94
N GLY A 29 -23.04 -9.43 24.04
CA GLY A 29 -23.83 -8.25 23.65
C GLY A 29 -24.65 -7.65 24.79
N LYS A 30 -25.03 -8.46 25.79
CA LYS A 30 -25.80 -8.02 26.97
C LYS A 30 -24.92 -7.37 28.05
N ALA A 31 -23.59 -7.52 27.97
CA ALA A 31 -22.65 -6.95 28.92
C ALA A 31 -22.35 -5.46 28.67
N PHE A 32 -22.75 -4.91 27.52
CA PHE A 32 -22.57 -3.51 27.14
C PHE A 32 -23.88 -2.74 27.33
N VAL A 33 -23.81 -1.54 27.90
CA VAL A 33 -24.94 -0.61 28.05
C VAL A 33 -24.57 0.74 27.44
N PRO A 34 -25.29 1.21 26.40
CA PRO A 34 -26.39 0.52 25.70
C PRO A 34 -25.90 -0.70 24.90
N LYS A 35 -26.83 -1.61 24.60
CA LYS A 35 -26.55 -2.82 23.81
C LYS A 35 -26.08 -2.42 22.40
N PRO A 36 -24.95 -2.94 21.90
CA PRO A 36 -24.48 -2.67 20.55
C PRO A 36 -25.29 -3.43 19.50
N ASP A 37 -25.43 -2.84 18.31
CA ASP A 37 -26.09 -3.46 17.14
C ASP A 37 -25.21 -4.49 16.41
N VAL A 38 -24.00 -4.76 16.93
CA VAL A 38 -23.01 -5.64 16.32
C VAL A 38 -22.40 -6.59 17.35
N ASP A 39 -21.95 -7.76 16.89
CA ASP A 39 -21.20 -8.69 17.73
C ASP A 39 -19.86 -8.09 18.18
N VAL A 40 -19.52 -8.33 19.44
CA VAL A 40 -18.25 -7.89 20.03
C VAL A 40 -17.29 -9.06 20.11
N GLY A 41 -16.07 -8.88 19.62
CA GLY A 41 -14.99 -9.85 19.74
C GLY A 41 -13.81 -9.27 20.51
N VAL A 42 -13.28 -10.02 21.47
CA VAL A 42 -12.04 -9.68 22.18
C VAL A 42 -10.86 -10.26 21.41
N VAL A 43 -9.85 -9.43 21.16
CA VAL A 43 -8.62 -9.83 20.46
C VAL A 43 -7.41 -9.37 21.26
N SER A 44 -6.36 -10.19 21.26
CA SER A 44 -5.08 -9.82 21.85
C SER A 44 -4.01 -9.71 20.77
N PHE A 45 -3.22 -8.65 20.85
CA PHE A 45 -2.05 -8.43 20.00
C PHE A 45 -0.80 -8.56 20.85
N THR A 46 0.09 -9.48 20.48
CA THR A 46 1.41 -9.58 21.09
C THR A 46 2.44 -9.11 20.09
N PRO A 47 3.15 -7.99 20.32
CA PRO A 47 4.19 -7.52 19.41
C PRO A 47 5.21 -8.62 19.11
N LEU A 48 5.62 -8.71 17.85
CA LEU A 48 6.70 -9.59 17.43
C LEU A 48 8.02 -8.98 17.89
N VAL A 49 8.97 -9.83 18.32
CA VAL A 49 10.35 -9.40 18.62
C VAL A 49 11.00 -8.78 17.39
N LYS A 50 10.72 -9.35 16.20
CA LYS A 50 11.15 -8.82 14.91
C LYS A 50 9.94 -8.69 13.98
N PRO A 51 9.65 -7.50 13.43
CA PRO A 51 8.65 -7.33 12.39
C PRO A 51 8.91 -8.24 11.18
N ARG A 52 7.84 -8.66 10.49
CA ARG A 52 7.97 -9.51 9.29
C ARG A 52 8.48 -8.75 8.08
N THR A 53 8.35 -7.43 8.07
CA THR A 53 8.88 -6.55 7.03
C THR A 53 10.07 -5.74 7.55
N GLN A 54 11.00 -5.43 6.66
CA GLN A 54 12.12 -4.53 6.92
C GLN A 54 11.81 -3.07 6.55
N TYR A 55 10.65 -2.81 5.94
CA TYR A 55 10.27 -1.49 5.48
C TYR A 55 9.64 -0.65 6.59
N ASP A 56 9.76 0.67 6.45
CA ASP A 56 9.02 1.59 7.31
C ASP A 56 7.51 1.43 7.10
N PHE A 57 6.75 1.74 8.14
CA PHE A 57 5.31 1.55 8.14
C PHE A 57 4.61 2.31 7.02
N LYS A 58 5.02 3.55 6.69
CA LYS A 58 4.33 4.36 5.67
C LYS A 58 4.53 3.77 4.28
N PHE A 59 5.73 3.31 3.95
CA PHE A 59 6.00 2.64 2.69
C PHE A 59 5.22 1.34 2.56
N PHE A 60 5.25 0.50 3.59
CA PHE A 60 4.56 -0.79 3.58
C PHE A 60 3.02 -0.63 3.59
N GLU A 61 2.48 0.33 4.36
CA GLU A 61 1.06 0.69 4.35
C GLU A 61 0.62 1.16 2.97
N ARG A 62 1.44 1.97 2.29
CA ARG A 62 1.14 2.40 0.91
C ARG A 62 0.98 1.19 0.00
N ILE A 63 1.96 0.28 -0.03
CA ILE A 63 1.91 -0.89 -0.91
C ILE A 63 0.73 -1.80 -0.58
N THR A 64 0.56 -2.16 0.68
CA THR A 64 -0.56 -3.02 1.12
C THR A 64 -1.91 -2.38 0.78
N ARG A 65 -2.06 -1.07 0.95
CA ARG A 65 -3.27 -0.33 0.54
C ARG A 65 -3.54 -0.46 -0.96
N HIS A 66 -2.51 -0.37 -1.79
CA HIS A 66 -2.64 -0.54 -3.24
C HIS A 66 -2.97 -1.99 -3.62
N ILE A 67 -2.31 -2.99 -3.04
CA ILE A 67 -2.57 -4.42 -3.28
C ILE A 67 -4.02 -4.78 -2.95
N PHE A 68 -4.52 -4.29 -1.82
CA PHE A 68 -5.91 -4.52 -1.39
C PHE A 68 -6.86 -3.39 -1.83
N ASN A 69 -6.68 -2.85 -3.03
CA ASN A 69 -7.56 -1.82 -3.59
C ASN A 69 -8.73 -2.43 -4.39
N PHE A 70 -8.48 -3.51 -5.16
CA PHE A 70 -9.53 -4.24 -5.91
C PHE A 70 -9.61 -5.73 -5.53
N ARG A 71 -10.71 -6.14 -4.88
CA ARG A 71 -10.87 -7.52 -4.37
C ARG A 71 -11.05 -8.55 -5.47
N GLN A 72 -11.82 -8.18 -6.50
CA GLN A 72 -12.27 -9.11 -7.53
C GLN A 72 -11.29 -9.20 -8.71
N LYS A 73 -10.25 -8.36 -8.73
CA LYS A 73 -9.24 -8.32 -9.79
C LYS A 73 -8.00 -9.12 -9.40
N TYR A 74 -7.18 -9.44 -10.40
CA TYR A 74 -5.82 -9.94 -10.17
C TYR A 74 -4.96 -8.86 -9.51
N SER A 75 -4.01 -9.29 -8.69
CA SER A 75 -3.17 -8.42 -7.88
C SER A 75 -2.28 -7.51 -8.73
N ILE A 76 -1.92 -7.91 -9.96
CA ILE A 76 -1.22 -7.02 -10.89
C ILE A 76 -2.01 -5.73 -11.17
N ARG A 77 -3.33 -5.79 -11.29
CA ARG A 77 -4.17 -4.59 -11.50
C ARG A 77 -4.15 -3.63 -10.32
N CYS A 78 -3.85 -4.16 -9.14
CA CYS A 78 -3.70 -3.42 -7.91
C CYS A 78 -2.31 -2.77 -7.86
N ILE A 79 -1.25 -3.51 -8.15
CA ILE A 79 0.13 -3.00 -8.21
C ILE A 79 0.32 -1.94 -9.30
N GLU A 80 -0.29 -2.10 -10.47
CA GLU A 80 -0.27 -1.09 -11.55
C GLU A 80 -0.71 0.31 -11.07
N THR A 81 -1.51 0.40 -10.00
CA THR A 81 -1.94 1.70 -9.45
C THR A 81 -0.84 2.43 -8.68
N LEU A 82 0.33 1.81 -8.47
CA LEU A 82 1.53 2.46 -7.93
C LEU A 82 2.29 3.29 -8.97
N PHE A 83 1.90 3.20 -10.24
CA PHE A 83 2.61 3.80 -11.37
C PHE A 83 1.73 4.77 -12.18
N PRO A 84 2.35 5.76 -12.87
CA PRO A 84 1.68 6.63 -13.84
C PRO A 84 0.99 5.85 -14.97
N LYS A 85 -0.06 6.41 -15.57
CA LYS A 85 -0.92 5.70 -16.53
C LYS A 85 -0.17 5.26 -17.78
N GLU A 86 0.84 6.02 -18.16
CA GLU A 86 1.65 5.89 -19.36
C GLU A 86 2.47 4.59 -19.31
N TYR A 87 3.07 4.30 -18.15
CA TYR A 87 4.00 3.18 -17.96
C TYR A 87 3.47 2.09 -17.02
N ARG A 88 2.24 2.21 -16.51
CA ARG A 88 1.72 1.33 -15.45
C ARG A 88 1.76 -0.15 -15.77
N LYS A 89 1.47 -0.54 -17.02
CA LYS A 89 1.39 -1.95 -17.41
C LYS A 89 2.77 -2.57 -17.40
N ASP A 90 3.74 -1.87 -17.98
CA ASP A 90 5.12 -2.34 -18.11
C ASP A 90 5.81 -2.40 -16.75
N LEU A 91 5.73 -1.32 -15.97
CA LEU A 91 6.28 -1.28 -14.61
C LEU A 91 5.56 -2.23 -13.65
N GLY A 92 4.24 -2.38 -13.81
CA GLY A 92 3.45 -3.36 -13.06
C GLY A 92 3.92 -4.79 -13.33
N LEU A 93 4.06 -5.16 -14.60
CA LEU A 93 4.57 -6.48 -14.99
C LEU A 93 6.03 -6.67 -14.54
N MET A 94 6.87 -5.65 -14.68
CA MET A 94 8.26 -5.68 -14.22
C MET A 94 8.36 -5.92 -12.72
N THR A 95 7.46 -5.33 -11.93
CA THR A 95 7.41 -5.55 -10.48
C THR A 95 7.17 -7.02 -10.14
N TYR A 96 6.27 -7.70 -10.86
CA TYR A 96 6.01 -9.14 -10.65
C TYR A 96 7.17 -10.02 -11.11
N LYS A 97 7.81 -9.67 -12.22
CA LYS A 97 9.03 -10.36 -12.70
C LYS A 97 10.16 -10.25 -11.68
N LEU A 98 10.41 -9.06 -11.16
CA LEU A 98 11.44 -8.81 -10.13
C LEU A 98 11.11 -9.49 -8.80
N ALA A 99 9.83 -9.60 -8.46
CA ALA A 99 9.37 -10.26 -7.24
C ALA A 99 9.30 -11.79 -7.37
N ASP A 100 9.48 -12.35 -8.57
CA ASP A 100 9.29 -13.78 -8.87
C ASP A 100 7.92 -14.30 -8.38
N LEU A 101 6.85 -13.66 -8.87
CA LEU A 101 5.48 -13.96 -8.48
C LEU A 101 4.52 -14.01 -9.68
N GLU A 102 3.47 -14.81 -9.53
CA GLU A 102 2.40 -14.93 -10.52
C GLU A 102 1.46 -13.70 -10.51
N PRO A 103 1.32 -12.98 -11.65
CA PRO A 103 0.51 -11.75 -11.71
C PRO A 103 -1.00 -11.99 -11.61
N THR A 104 -1.44 -13.24 -11.81
CA THR A 104 -2.84 -13.66 -11.79
C THR A 104 -3.34 -14.03 -10.40
N LEU A 105 -2.48 -14.01 -9.37
CA LEU A 105 -2.92 -14.21 -7.98
C LEU A 105 -3.89 -13.11 -7.58
N ARG A 106 -4.97 -13.47 -6.87
CA ARG A 106 -5.85 -12.47 -6.23
C ARG A 106 -5.14 -11.88 -5.00
N PRO A 107 -5.43 -10.63 -4.61
CA PRO A 107 -4.81 -10.02 -3.43
C PRO A 107 -4.95 -10.85 -2.15
N THR A 108 -6.06 -11.57 -1.99
CA THR A 108 -6.31 -12.43 -0.81
C THR A 108 -5.48 -13.71 -0.79
N GLN A 109 -4.82 -14.07 -1.89
CA GLN A 109 -3.95 -15.23 -2.01
C GLN A 109 -2.48 -14.90 -1.72
N LEU A 110 -2.12 -13.62 -1.72
CA LEU A 110 -0.76 -13.18 -1.41
C LEU A 110 -0.46 -13.37 0.08
N THR A 111 0.72 -13.89 0.39
CA THR A 111 1.26 -13.96 1.75
C THR A 111 1.93 -12.65 2.15
N ILE A 112 2.38 -12.52 3.39
CA ILE A 112 3.11 -11.32 3.83
C ILE A 112 4.49 -11.29 3.17
N GLU A 113 5.08 -12.45 2.97
CA GLU A 113 6.33 -12.68 2.26
C GLU A 113 6.21 -12.24 0.80
N ASP A 114 5.11 -12.55 0.12
CA ASP A 114 4.86 -12.09 -1.25
C ASP A 114 4.75 -10.56 -1.33
N ILE A 115 4.05 -9.95 -0.37
CA ILE A 115 3.94 -8.49 -0.30
C ILE A 115 5.31 -7.86 -0.02
N ASN A 116 6.16 -8.48 0.81
CA ASN A 116 7.53 -8.04 1.02
C ASN A 116 8.35 -8.11 -0.26
N LYS A 117 8.25 -9.18 -1.06
CA LYS A 117 8.93 -9.27 -2.37
C LYS A 117 8.47 -8.18 -3.33
N LEU A 118 7.16 -7.93 -3.41
CA LEU A 118 6.60 -6.82 -4.21
C LEU A 118 7.09 -5.45 -3.70
N ALA A 119 7.23 -5.28 -2.39
CA ALA A 119 7.78 -4.07 -1.80
C ALA A 119 9.26 -3.86 -2.15
N THR A 120 10.07 -4.92 -2.14
CA THR A 120 11.46 -4.90 -2.60
C THR A 120 11.57 -4.52 -4.06
N ALA A 121 10.81 -5.18 -4.92
CA ALA A 121 10.78 -4.90 -6.36
C ALA A 121 10.36 -3.46 -6.65
N TYR A 122 9.32 -2.96 -5.96
CA TYR A 122 8.89 -1.58 -6.12
C TYR A 122 9.93 -0.58 -5.62
N LYS A 123 10.60 -0.85 -4.49
CA LYS A 123 11.66 0.01 -3.98
C LYS A 123 12.82 0.10 -4.98
N TYR A 124 13.22 -1.02 -5.56
CA TYR A 124 14.23 -1.06 -6.64
C TYR A 124 13.82 -0.17 -7.83
N LEU A 125 12.56 -0.23 -8.26
CA LEU A 125 12.07 0.63 -9.35
C LEU A 125 12.08 2.12 -8.97
N LEU A 126 11.78 2.48 -7.71
CA LEU A 126 11.87 3.87 -7.23
C LEU A 126 13.32 4.38 -7.14
N GLU A 127 14.30 3.48 -6.96
CA GLU A 127 15.71 3.82 -6.98
C GLU A 127 16.22 4.05 -8.41
N LYS A 128 15.72 3.27 -9.37
CA LYS A 128 16.04 3.42 -10.80
C LYS A 128 15.31 4.59 -11.47
N HIS A 129 14.11 4.92 -10.98
CA HIS A 129 13.24 5.97 -11.51
C HIS A 129 12.76 6.88 -10.37
N PRO A 130 13.60 7.83 -9.91
CA PRO A 130 13.28 8.73 -8.80
C PRO A 130 11.99 9.56 -9.01
N GLU A 131 11.64 9.86 -10.26
CA GLU A 131 10.44 10.59 -10.67
C GLU A 131 9.15 9.89 -10.19
N LEU A 132 9.16 8.57 -10.05
CA LEU A 132 8.03 7.79 -9.57
C LEU A 132 7.69 8.07 -8.10
N LYS A 133 8.61 8.65 -7.32
CA LYS A 133 8.36 8.99 -5.90
C LYS A 133 7.31 10.09 -5.75
N LEU A 134 7.22 10.99 -6.72
CA LEU A 134 6.26 12.11 -6.74
C LEU A 134 4.84 11.67 -7.13
N TYR A 135 4.71 10.48 -7.72
CA TYR A 135 3.43 10.00 -8.20
C TYR A 135 2.46 9.69 -7.04
N ASN A 136 1.25 10.27 -7.14
CA ASN A 136 0.14 9.99 -6.23
C ASN A 136 -1.11 9.59 -7.01
N TYR A 137 -1.52 8.33 -6.86
CA TYR A 137 -2.67 7.75 -7.55
C TYR A 137 -4.02 8.42 -7.25
N ARG A 138 -4.22 8.96 -6.04
CA ARG A 138 -5.49 9.62 -5.70
C ARG A 138 -5.55 10.99 -6.34
N THR A 139 -4.49 11.77 -6.20
CA THR A 139 -4.37 13.11 -6.81
C THR A 139 -4.50 13.02 -8.33
N SER A 140 -3.87 12.03 -8.97
CA SER A 140 -3.91 11.87 -10.43
C SER A 140 -5.29 11.56 -11.01
N ARG A 141 -6.26 11.12 -10.20
CA ARG A 141 -7.66 10.93 -10.64
C ARG A 141 -8.50 12.20 -10.60
N HIS A 142 -8.06 13.19 -9.83
CA HIS A 142 -8.77 14.47 -9.68
C HIS A 142 -8.13 15.59 -10.51
N LEU A 143 -7.09 15.28 -11.28
CA LEU A 143 -6.58 16.21 -12.28
C LEU A 143 -7.67 16.42 -13.34
N LEU A 144 -7.93 17.70 -13.64
CA LEU A 144 -8.77 18.07 -14.76
C LEU A 144 -8.16 17.46 -16.03
N PRO A 145 -8.99 17.00 -16.99
CA PRO A 145 -8.48 16.58 -18.29
C PRO A 145 -7.66 17.71 -18.91
N LEU A 146 -6.63 17.36 -19.70
CA LEU A 146 -5.70 18.32 -20.30
C LEU A 146 -6.43 19.47 -21.04
N SER A 147 -7.57 19.16 -21.65
CA SER A 147 -8.48 20.11 -22.31
C SER A 147 -8.99 21.26 -21.42
N ASN A 148 -8.99 21.08 -20.11
CA ASN A 148 -9.56 22.02 -19.13
C ASN A 148 -8.48 22.68 -18.26
N THR A 149 -7.21 22.37 -18.49
CA THR A 149 -6.06 23.03 -17.85
C THR A 149 -5.65 24.22 -18.71
N LYS A 150 -5.48 25.39 -18.08
CA LYS A 150 -4.76 26.51 -18.70
C LYS A 150 -3.30 26.11 -18.88
N ASP A 151 -2.61 26.65 -19.88
CA ASP A 151 -1.17 26.43 -20.09
C ASP A 151 -0.39 26.89 -18.86
N ILE A 152 -0.01 25.92 -18.02
CA ILE A 152 0.89 26.17 -16.90
C ILE A 152 2.29 26.01 -17.48
N ILE A 153 3.01 27.13 -17.62
CA ILE A 153 4.44 27.10 -17.90
C ILE A 153 5.12 26.54 -16.66
N VAL A 154 5.43 25.24 -16.69
CA VAL A 154 6.24 24.60 -15.66
C VAL A 154 7.68 25.00 -15.94
N GLN A 155 8.22 25.91 -15.13
CA GLN A 155 9.63 26.25 -15.19
C GLN A 155 10.41 25.06 -14.62
N ASP A 156 11.27 24.46 -15.44
CA ASP A 156 12.04 23.28 -15.06
C ASP A 156 12.91 23.59 -13.85
N CYS A 157 12.72 22.86 -12.75
CA CYS A 157 13.51 23.01 -11.52
C CYS A 157 14.99 22.59 -11.67
N ALA A 158 15.44 22.25 -12.88
CA ALA A 158 16.82 21.89 -13.17
C ALA A 158 17.75 23.12 -13.24
N GLU A 159 17.23 24.33 -13.48
CA GLU A 159 18.06 25.53 -13.66
C GLU A 159 18.48 26.21 -12.34
N ILE A 160 17.86 25.88 -11.20
CA ILE A 160 18.16 26.54 -9.91
C ILE A 160 19.48 26.01 -9.27
N LEU A 161 20.07 24.92 -9.80
CA LEU A 161 21.34 24.38 -9.29
C LEU A 161 22.58 24.92 -10.00
N GLU A 162 22.45 25.58 -11.16
CA GLU A 162 23.62 26.09 -11.89
C GLU A 162 23.97 27.55 -11.58
N GLU A 163 23.05 28.36 -11.03
CA GLU A 163 23.36 29.77 -10.71
C GLU A 163 24.00 29.98 -9.33
N ASN A 164 23.97 29.00 -8.42
CA ASN A 164 24.49 29.18 -7.04
C ASN A 164 25.94 28.72 -6.82
N VAL A 165 26.66 28.30 -7.86
CA VAL A 165 28.11 27.96 -7.76
C VAL A 165 29.02 29.12 -8.24
N GLY A 166 28.44 30.18 -8.80
CA GLY A 166 29.19 31.27 -9.45
C GLY A 166 29.51 32.50 -8.60
N MET A 167 29.20 32.54 -7.29
CA MET A 167 29.44 33.76 -6.50
C MET A 167 29.77 33.47 -5.03
N SER A 168 30.99 33.01 -4.77
CA SER A 168 31.68 33.21 -3.49
C SER A 168 33.19 33.16 -3.77
N ILE A 169 33.75 34.35 -3.98
CA ILE A 169 35.19 34.65 -3.91
C ILE A 169 35.56 34.73 -2.42
#